data_AF-A0A951KKG0-F1
#
_entry.id   AF-A0A951KKG0-F1
#
_cell.length_a   1.000
_cell.length_b   1.000
_cell.length_c   1.000
_cell.angle_alpha   90.00
_cell.angle_beta   90.00
_cell.angle_gamma   90.00
#
_symmetry.space_group_name_H-M   'P 1'
#
loop_
_entity.id
_entity.type
_entity.pdbx_description
1 polymer ?
#
loop_
_entity_poly.entity_id
_entity_poly.type
_entity_poly.pdbx_seq_one_letter_code
_entity_poly.pdbx_strand_id
1 'polypeptide(L)'
;MIAYLLLVCALGLLVLALRLRRATGLPWTRVHSSDTSGWRQADEPLVSQRYGLVGKPDYVLETRGGLIPVEVKPSRRAAAPYESDLMQLAAYCLLIEDTTGRAPSYGLLRYAEQTFKLPYTPALRSGLLALLE
;
A
#
# COMPACT_ATOMS: atom_id res chain seq x y z
N MET A 1 -13.30 -20.94 -42.22
CA MET A 1 -14.34 -20.01 -41.73
C MET A 1 -14.53 -20.10 -40.21
N ILE A 2 -14.87 -21.28 -39.68
CA ILE A 2 -15.09 -21.49 -38.23
C ILE A 2 -13.83 -21.15 -37.40
N ALA A 3 -12.64 -21.57 -37.82
CA ALA A 3 -11.39 -21.27 -37.12
C ALA A 3 -11.09 -19.76 -37.01
N TYR A 4 -11.44 -18.99 -38.05
CA TYR A 4 -11.26 -17.54 -38.06
C TYR A 4 -12.23 -16.85 -37.09
N LEU A 5 -13.48 -17.32 -37.03
CA LEU A 5 -14.47 -16.83 -36.09
C LEU A 5 -14.04 -17.08 -34.63
N LEU A 6 -13.50 -18.27 -34.35
CA LEU A 6 -12.98 -18.61 -33.02
C LEU A 6 -11.78 -17.73 -32.62
N LEU A 7 -10.86 -17.46 -33.54
CA LEU A 7 -9.69 -16.60 -33.31
C LEU A 7 -10.12 -15.17 -32.94
N VAL A 8 -11.05 -14.59 -33.69
CA VAL A 8 -11.56 -13.23 -33.44
C VAL A 8 -12.30 -13.17 -32.11
N CYS A 9 -13.10 -14.19 -31.79
CA CYS A 9 -13.82 -14.27 -30.52
C CYS A 9 -12.85 -14.38 -29.33
N ALA A 10 -11.80 -15.22 -29.44
CA ALA A 10 -10.76 -15.35 -28.43
C ALA A 10 -9.99 -14.04 -28.21
N LEU A 11 -9.65 -13.32 -29.28
CA LEU A 11 -9.00 -12.02 -29.18
C LEU A 11 -9.92 -10.97 -28.53
N GLY A 12 -11.21 -10.98 -28.87
CA GLY A 12 -12.22 -10.13 -28.24
C GLY A 12 -12.36 -10.39 -26.74
N LEU A 13 -12.45 -11.67 -26.34
CA LEU A 13 -12.48 -12.10 -24.95
C LEU A 13 -11.19 -11.73 -24.21
N LEU A 14 -10.02 -11.86 -24.85
CA LEU A 14 -8.73 -11.45 -24.28
C LEU A 14 -8.67 -9.95 -24.04
N VAL A 15 -9.07 -9.13 -25.02
CA VAL A 15 -9.09 -7.67 -24.87
C VAL A 15 -10.08 -7.24 -23.79
N LEU A 16 -11.27 -7.86 -23.75
CA LEU A 16 -12.24 -7.61 -22.68
C LEU A 16 -11.68 -8.01 -21.32
N ALA A 17 -11.04 -9.18 -21.20
CA ALA A 17 -10.40 -9.63 -19.98
C ALA A 17 -9.27 -8.68 -19.54
N LEU A 18 -8.45 -8.17 -20.46
CA LEU A 18 -7.41 -7.20 -20.16
C LEU A 18 -7.99 -5.84 -19.74
N ARG A 19 -9.09 -5.40 -20.36
CA ARG A 19 -9.80 -4.16 -19.99
C ARG A 19 -10.48 -4.29 -18.63
N LEU A 20 -11.17 -5.40 -18.37
CA LEU A 20 -11.76 -5.72 -17.07
C LEU A 20 -10.67 -5.80 -16.01
N ARG A 21 -9.55 -6.50 -16.27
CA ARG A 21 -8.39 -6.56 -15.35
C ARG A 21 -7.82 -5.18 -15.02
N ARG A 22 -7.73 -4.28 -16.02
CA ARG A 22 -7.30 -2.89 -15.81
C ARG A 22 -8.34 -2.07 -15.04
N ALA A 23 -9.63 -2.31 -15.27
CA ALA A 23 -10.73 -1.59 -14.64
C ALA A 23 -11.04 -2.07 -13.22
N THR A 24 -10.77 -3.32 -12.89
CA THR A 24 -11.07 -3.91 -11.58
C THR A 24 -9.94 -3.73 -10.56
N GLY A 25 -8.83 -3.07 -10.91
CA GLY A 25 -7.78 -2.66 -9.95
C GLY A 25 -7.26 -3.79 -9.07
N LEU A 26 -7.34 -5.04 -9.55
CA LEU A 26 -7.27 -6.24 -8.73
C LEU A 26 -5.80 -6.70 -8.66
N PRO A 27 -5.12 -6.59 -7.50
CA PRO A 27 -4.00 -7.48 -7.25
C PRO A 27 -4.62 -8.84 -6.89
N TRP A 28 -4.74 -9.73 -7.89
CA TRP A 28 -5.10 -11.14 -7.69
C TRP A 28 -3.99 -11.96 -7.03
N THR A 29 -3.00 -11.31 -6.42
CA THR A 29 -2.06 -12.07 -5.63
C THR A 29 -2.72 -12.38 -4.28
N ARG A 30 -3.51 -13.46 -4.30
CA ARG A 30 -3.25 -14.51 -3.33
C ARG A 30 -1.75 -14.75 -3.46
N VAL A 31 -0.97 -14.22 -2.52
CA VAL A 31 0.49 -14.41 -2.49
C VAL A 31 0.70 -15.92 -2.37
N HIS A 32 0.79 -16.61 -3.50
CA HIS A 32 1.34 -17.94 -3.52
C HIS A 32 2.84 -17.73 -3.38
N SER A 33 3.30 -18.10 -2.18
CA SER A 33 4.68 -18.08 -1.76
C SER A 33 5.58 -18.73 -2.81
N SER A 34 6.35 -17.89 -3.49
CA SER A 34 7.66 -18.26 -3.99
C SER A 34 8.56 -17.02 -3.86
N ASP A 35 9.17 -16.88 -2.69
CA ASP A 35 10.36 -16.05 -2.43
C ASP A 35 10.23 -14.52 -2.30
N THR A 36 9.06 -13.96 -1.96
CA THR A 36 9.00 -12.57 -1.47
C THR A 36 8.01 -12.43 -0.33
N SER A 37 8.46 -11.72 0.69
CA SER A 37 7.89 -11.58 2.02
C SER A 37 6.41 -11.13 2.01
N GLY A 38 5.61 -11.84 2.81
CA GLY A 38 4.16 -11.84 2.72
C GLY A 38 3.49 -10.54 3.17
N TRP A 39 2.42 -10.19 2.47
CA TRP A 39 1.49 -9.16 2.93
C TRP A 39 0.73 -9.70 4.14
N ARG A 40 0.81 -9.00 5.27
CA ARG A 40 -0.01 -9.29 6.45
C ARG A 40 -1.06 -8.20 6.58
N GLN A 41 -2.31 -8.58 6.76
CA GLN A 41 -3.31 -7.62 7.23
C GLN A 41 -2.90 -7.20 8.65
N ALA A 42 -3.04 -5.93 8.99
CA ALA A 42 -2.83 -5.52 10.38
C ALA A 42 -3.98 -6.08 11.22
N ASP A 43 -3.75 -7.16 11.96
CA ASP A 43 -4.82 -7.83 12.71
C ASP A 43 -5.33 -6.89 13.83
N GLU A 44 -4.41 -6.22 14.52
CA GLU A 44 -4.69 -5.28 15.62
C GLU A 44 -4.21 -3.86 15.32
N PRO A 45 -4.88 -2.81 15.86
CA PRO A 45 -4.37 -1.45 15.79
C PRO A 45 -3.03 -1.30 16.51
N LEU A 46 -2.12 -0.55 15.89
CA LEU A 46 -0.87 -0.14 16.54
C LEU A 46 -1.17 1.02 17.49
N VAL A 47 -0.55 0.99 18.67
CA VAL A 47 -0.76 1.98 19.72
C VAL A 47 0.60 2.51 20.19
N SER A 48 0.78 3.83 20.12
CA SER A 48 1.89 4.53 20.73
C SER A 48 1.38 5.41 21.87
N GLN A 49 1.67 5.01 23.10
CA GLN A 49 1.37 5.84 24.27
C GLN A 49 2.26 7.09 24.32
N ARG A 50 3.50 6.98 23.82
CA ARG A 50 4.47 8.08 23.81
C ARG A 50 3.98 9.27 22.99
N TYR A 51 3.37 9.00 21.84
CA TYR A 51 2.88 10.04 20.93
C TYR A 51 1.35 10.21 21.00
N GLY A 52 0.66 9.50 21.90
CA GLY A 52 -0.80 9.54 21.98
C GLY A 52 -1.52 9.08 20.70
N LEU A 53 -0.88 8.23 19.89
CA LEU A 53 -1.38 7.81 18.59
C LEU A 53 -1.92 6.39 18.64
N VAL A 54 -3.04 6.18 17.95
CA VAL A 54 -3.59 4.85 17.65
C VAL A 54 -3.94 4.81 16.17
N GLY A 55 -3.56 3.74 15.49
CA GLY A 55 -3.82 3.61 14.07
C GLY A 55 -3.66 2.19 13.57
N LYS A 56 -4.48 1.80 12.59
CA LYS A 56 -4.42 0.49 11.94
C LYS A 56 -4.15 0.71 10.45
N PRO A 57 -2.93 0.45 9.95
CA PRO A 57 -2.69 0.44 8.51
C PRO A 57 -3.50 -0.69 7.86
N ASP A 58 -3.87 -0.54 6.58
CA ASP A 58 -4.60 -1.61 5.88
C ASP A 58 -3.78 -2.92 5.82
N TYR A 59 -2.48 -2.78 5.55
CA TYR A 59 -1.53 -3.89 5.53
C TYR A 59 -0.19 -3.49 6.12
N VAL A 60 0.55 -4.50 6.56
CA VAL A 60 1.96 -4.40 6.88
C VAL A 60 2.70 -5.46 6.07
N LEU A 61 3.71 -5.00 5.33
CA LEU A 61 4.65 -5.88 4.66
C LEU A 61 5.80 -6.17 5.60
N GLU A 62 6.04 -7.45 5.85
CA GLU A 62 7.33 -7.86 6.39
C GLU A 62 8.33 -7.86 5.23
N THR A 63 9.55 -7.38 5.45
CA THR A 63 10.65 -7.45 4.49
C THR A 63 11.93 -7.76 5.24
N ARG A 64 13.01 -8.14 4.53
CA ARG A 64 14.34 -8.25 5.17
C ARG A 64 14.79 -6.93 5.83
N GLY A 65 14.27 -5.79 5.36
CA GLY A 65 14.57 -4.46 5.89
C GLY A 65 13.63 -4.00 7.02
N GLY A 66 12.74 -4.86 7.51
CA GLY A 66 11.76 -4.54 8.55
C GLY A 66 10.33 -4.44 8.03
N LEU A 67 9.44 -3.95 8.90
CA LEU A 67 8.02 -3.78 8.62
C LEU A 67 7.76 -2.49 7.83
N ILE A 68 6.93 -2.57 6.79
CA ILE A 68 6.57 -1.45 5.91
C ILE A 68 5.04 -1.30 5.95
N PRO A 69 4.49 -0.17 6.43
CA PRO A 69 3.06 0.05 6.42
C PRO A 69 2.57 0.32 4.99
N VAL A 70 1.37 -0.17 4.68
CA VAL A 70 0.69 0.08 3.42
C VAL A 70 -0.72 0.60 3.69
N GLU A 71 -1.03 1.73 3.08
CA GLU A 71 -2.35 2.37 3.08
C GLU A 71 -2.95 2.29 1.68
N VAL A 72 -4.22 1.89 1.57
CA VAL A 72 -4.92 1.71 0.29
C VAL A 72 -6.15 2.60 0.23
N LYS A 73 -6.17 3.50 -0.75
CA LYS A 73 -7.30 4.42 -1.01
C LYS A 73 -7.85 4.20 -2.41
N PRO A 74 -8.72 3.19 -2.62
CA PRO A 74 -9.15 2.77 -3.95
C PRO A 74 -10.02 3.80 -4.68
N SER A 75 -10.63 4.75 -3.96
CA SER A 75 -11.41 5.85 -4.55
C SER A 75 -10.55 7.04 -4.99
N ARG A 76 -9.29 7.14 -4.53
CA ARG A 76 -8.40 8.26 -4.86
C ARG A 76 -7.81 8.07 -6.26
N ARG A 77 -7.98 9.10 -7.10
CA ARG A 77 -7.42 9.18 -8.46
C ARG A 77 -6.64 10.49 -8.59
N ALA A 78 -5.33 10.43 -8.37
CA ALA A 78 -4.44 11.57 -8.53
C ALA A 78 -3.06 11.07 -8.99
N ALA A 79 -2.35 11.91 -9.75
CA ALA A 79 -0.98 11.64 -10.23
C ALA A 79 0.09 11.93 -9.16
N ALA A 80 -0.27 12.68 -8.13
CA ALA A 80 0.55 12.93 -6.96
C ALA A 80 -0.26 12.62 -5.69
N PRO A 81 0.40 12.16 -4.63
CA PRO A 81 -0.27 11.87 -3.37
C PRO A 81 -0.71 13.16 -2.68
N TYR A 82 -1.88 13.13 -2.03
CA TYR A 82 -2.32 14.22 -1.15
C TYR A 82 -1.44 14.26 0.10
N GLU A 83 -1.11 15.47 0.56
CA GLU A 83 -0.28 15.66 1.75
C GLU A 83 -0.88 15.00 2.99
N SER A 84 -2.20 15.08 3.18
CA SER A 84 -2.89 14.41 4.29
C SER A 84 -2.76 12.89 4.25
N ASP A 85 -2.79 12.27 3.07
CA ASP A 85 -2.59 10.83 2.91
C ASP A 85 -1.13 10.43 3.18
N LEU A 86 -0.17 11.30 2.83
CA LEU A 86 1.24 11.11 3.19
C LEU A 86 1.46 11.24 4.71
N MET A 87 0.86 12.24 5.37
CA MET A 87 0.99 12.42 6.82
C MET A 87 0.34 11.28 7.59
N GLN A 88 -0.82 10.79 7.13
CA GLN A 88 -1.44 9.59 7.71
C GLN A 88 -0.51 8.37 7.60
N LEU A 89 0.08 8.15 6.41
CA LEU A 89 1.05 7.06 6.23
C LEU A 89 2.32 7.25 7.08
N ALA A 90 2.79 8.48 7.23
CA ALA A 90 3.92 8.80 8.11
C ALA A 90 3.60 8.49 9.58
N ALA A 91 2.36 8.72 10.02
CA ALA A 91 1.90 8.33 11.36
C ALA A 91 1.95 6.81 11.57
N TYR A 92 1.62 6.01 10.55
CA TYR A 92 1.81 4.56 10.64
C TYR A 92 3.29 4.15 10.68
N CYS A 93 4.17 4.86 9.96
CA CYS A 93 5.61 4.63 10.10
C CYS A 93 6.09 4.90 11.53
N LEU A 94 5.63 5.99 12.14
CA LEU A 94 5.95 6.34 13.53
C LEU A 94 5.39 5.30 14.52
N LEU A 95 4.17 4.82 14.29
CA LEU A 95 3.56 3.77 15.11
C LEU A 95 4.35 2.45 15.03
N ILE A 96 4.81 2.04 13.84
CA ILE A 96 5.67 0.87 13.71
C ILE A 96 7.02 1.10 14.38
N GLU A 97 7.63 2.28 14.21
CA GLU A 97 8.90 2.63 14.89
C GLU A 97 8.77 2.49 16.40
N ASP A 98 7.73 3.07 16.99
CA ASP A 98 7.53 3.10 18.44
C ASP A 98 7.17 1.72 19.01
N THR A 99 6.31 0.95 18.32
CA THR A 99 5.85 -0.36 18.79
C THR A 99 6.89 -1.47 18.58
N THR A 100 7.76 -1.37 17.58
CA THR A 100 8.75 -2.41 17.26
C THR A 100 10.18 -2.03 17.61
N GLY A 101 10.43 -0.75 17.92
CA GLY A 101 11.77 -0.20 18.12
C GLY A 101 12.60 -0.08 16.84
N ARG A 102 12.01 -0.34 15.67
CA ARG A 102 12.69 -0.30 14.36
C ARG A 102 11.93 0.60 13.39
N ALA A 103 12.57 1.67 12.96
CA ALA A 103 11.99 2.57 11.97
C ALA A 103 11.84 1.87 10.60
N PRO A 104 10.64 1.91 9.99
CA PRO A 104 10.47 1.53 8.59
C PRO A 104 11.37 2.40 7.70
N SER A 105 11.90 1.83 6.62
CA SER A 105 12.65 2.65 5.64
C SER A 105 11.74 3.52 4.77
N TYR A 106 10.47 3.12 4.63
CA TYR A 106 9.44 3.84 3.87
C TYR A 106 8.05 3.32 4.24
N GLY A 107 7.01 4.03 3.79
CA GLY A 107 5.64 3.52 3.68
C GLY A 107 5.18 3.43 2.22
N LEU A 108 4.11 2.69 1.95
CA LEU A 108 3.48 2.61 0.64
C LEU A 108 2.05 3.14 0.68
N LEU A 109 1.72 4.04 -0.24
CA LEU A 109 0.37 4.56 -0.45
C LEU A 109 -0.15 4.08 -1.79
N ARG A 110 -1.21 3.26 -1.80
CA ARG A 110 -1.84 2.75 -3.02
C ARG A 110 -3.12 3.51 -3.32
N TYR A 111 -3.11 4.32 -4.36
CA TYR A 111 -4.33 4.85 -4.99
C TYR A 111 -4.88 3.86 -6.02
N ALA A 112 -6.02 4.20 -6.63
CA ALA A 112 -6.69 3.33 -7.61
C ALA A 112 -5.74 2.79 -8.68
N GLU A 113 -4.91 3.68 -9.23
CA GLU A 113 -4.07 3.39 -10.41
C GLU A 113 -2.57 3.44 -10.11
N GLN A 114 -2.16 4.08 -9.01
CA GLN A 114 -0.77 4.42 -8.73
C GLN A 114 -0.36 4.02 -7.31
N THR A 115 0.91 3.65 -7.14
CA THR A 115 1.51 3.42 -5.83
C THR A 115 2.61 4.45 -5.61
N PHE A 116 2.56 5.13 -4.48
CA PHE A 116 3.57 6.09 -4.06
C PHE A 116 4.38 5.48 -2.92
N LYS A 117 5.70 5.67 -2.99
CA LYS A 117 6.63 5.32 -1.93
C LYS A 117 6.96 6.57 -1.15
N LEU A 118 6.76 6.54 0.18
CA LEU A 118 7.08 7.64 1.08
C LEU A 118 8.32 7.25 1.90
N PRO A 119 9.53 7.75 1.56
CA PRO A 119 10.71 7.53 2.38
C PRO A 119 10.51 8.07 3.79
N TYR A 120 10.75 7.24 4.81
CA TYR A 120 10.59 7.66 6.20
C TYR A 120 11.88 8.26 6.72
N THR A 121 12.11 9.53 6.37
CA THR A 121 13.34 10.25 6.71
C THR A 121 13.24 10.92 8.08
N PRO A 122 14.38 11.25 8.72
CA PRO A 122 14.39 12.04 9.94
C PRO A 122 13.64 13.37 9.80
N ALA A 123 13.73 14.03 8.64
CA ALA A 123 13.03 15.29 8.38
C ALA A 123 11.50 15.10 8.36
N LEU A 124 11.01 14.06 7.68
CA LEU A 124 9.58 13.72 7.67
C LEU A 124 9.08 13.39 9.08
N ARG A 125 9.86 12.61 9.84
CA ARG A 125 9.56 12.26 11.23
C ARG A 125 9.47 13.50 12.10
N SER A 126 10.45 14.41 12.04
CA SER A 126 10.41 15.66 12.82
C SER A 126 9.24 16.55 12.42
N GLY A 127 8.95 16.67 11.12
CA GLY A 127 7.79 17.43 10.64
C GLY A 127 6.48 16.85 11.14
N LEU A 128 6.33 15.53 11.14
CA LEU A 128 5.17 14.85 11.71
C LEU A 128 5.03 15.12 13.21
N LEU A 129 6.12 15.02 13.99
CA LEU A 129 6.07 15.27 15.43
C LEU A 129 5.65 16.70 15.75
N ALA A 130 6.12 17.68 14.98
CA ALA A 130 5.70 19.08 15.13
C ALA A 130 4.21 19.31 14.83
N LEU A 131 3.54 18.41 14.08
CA LEU A 131 2.09 18.47 13.84
C LEU A 131 1.27 17.84 14.97
N LEU A 132 1.90 17.06 15.86
CA LEU A 132 1.24 16.37 16.98
C LEU A 132 1.32 17.17 18.29
N GLU A 133 2.18 18.19 18.33
CA GLU A 133 2.28 19.18 19.42
C GLU A 133 1.16 20.22 19.34
#